data_AF-A0A2E5JYD9-F1
#
_entry.id   AF-A0A2E5JYD9-F1
#
_cell.length_a   1.000
_cell.length_b   1.000
_cell.length_c   1.000
_cell.angle_alpha   90.00
_cell.angle_beta   90.00
_cell.angle_gamma   90.00
#
_symmetry.space_group_name_H-M   'P 1'
#
loop_
_entity.id
_entity.type
_entity.pdbx_description
1 polymer ?
#
loop_
_entity_poly.entity_id
_entity_poly.type
_entity_poly.pdbx_seq_one_letter_code
_entity_poly.pdbx_strand_id
1 'polypeptide(L)' 'MIDSIIGFIKRATDVGVALIALAVVLQVIFGTPVAFIGVDVIGNLTGIIQNLGEGGLVGLIAAAVLYYILAKK' A
#
# COMPACT_ATOMS: atom_id res chain seq x y z
N MET A 1 27.15 11.46 9.52
CA MET A 1 26.06 12.46 9.44
C MET A 1 24.86 11.92 8.66
N ILE A 2 25.07 11.40 7.45
CA ILE A 2 24.02 10.75 6.65
C ILE A 2 23.36 9.59 7.41
N ASP A 3 24.14 8.78 8.13
CA ASP A 3 23.61 7.65 8.91
C ASP A 3 22.65 8.08 10.03
N SER A 4 22.91 9.22 10.66
CA SER A 4 22.06 9.79 11.70
C SER A 4 20.73 10.29 11.12
N ILE A 5 20.77 10.90 9.92
CA ILE A 5 19.57 11.34 9.19
C ILE A 5 18.74 10.13 8.77
N ILE A 6 19.37 9.10 8.21
CA ILE A 6 18.69 7.84 7.85
C ILE A 6 18.07 7.19 9.09
N GLY A 7 18.79 7.15 10.21
CA GLY A 7 18.29 6.62 11.48
C GLY A 7 17.09 7.39 12.02
N PHE A 8 17.09 8.72 11.90
CA PHE A 8 15.96 9.57 12.28
C PHE A 8 14.74 9.31 11.38
N ILE A 9 14.92 9.28 10.06
CA ILE A 9 13.83 9.02 9.10
C ILE A 9 13.20 7.67 9.38
N LYS A 10 14.00 6.61 9.58
CA LYS A 10 13.49 5.27 9.91
C LYS A 10 12.58 5.29 11.15
N ARG A 11 13.04 5.91 12.24
CA ARG A 11 12.25 6.01 13.47
C ARG A 11 10.97 6.81 13.27
N ALA A 12 11.03 7.90 12.51
CA ALA A 12 9.85 8.68 12.17
C ALA A 12 8.86 7.88 11.31
N THR A 13 9.36 7.10 10.35
CA THR A 13 8.55 6.18 9.55
C THR A 13 7.92 5.10 10.42
N ASP A 14 8.65 4.49 11.35
CA ASP A 14 8.11 3.47 12.26
C ASP A 14 6.93 4.02 13.09
N VAL A 15 7.08 5.25 13.59
CA VAL A 15 5.99 5.96 14.29
C VAL A 15 4.82 6.23 13.34
N GLY A 16 5.08 6.73 12.13
CA GLY A 16 4.05 6.98 11.12
C GLY A 16 3.27 5.71 10.76
N VAL A 17 3.95 4.58 10.60
CA VAL A 17 3.33 3.28 10.30
C VAL A 17 2.45 2.82 11.47
N ALA A 18 2.91 2.97 12.71
CA ALA A 18 2.11 2.64 13.89
C ALA A 18 0.83 3.50 13.97
N LEU A 19 0.92 4.79 13.62
CA LEU A 19 -0.23 5.69 13.57
C LEU A 19 -1.22 5.31 12.46
N ILE A 20 -0.74 4.91 11.28
CA ILE A 20 -1.58 4.41 10.19
C ILE A 20 -2.30 3.13 10.63
N ALA A 21 -1.59 2.19 11.26
CA ALA A 21 -2.19 0.94 11.75
C ALA A 21 -3.29 1.21 12.78
N LEU A 22 -3.05 2.13 13.72
CA LEU A 22 -4.07 2.56 14.68
C LEU A 22 -5.29 3.18 14.00
N ALA A 23 -5.08 4.06 13.02
CA ALA A 23 -6.16 4.70 12.28
C ALA A 23 -7.02 3.68 11.51
N VAL A 24 -6.41 2.67 10.90
CA VAL A 24 -7.14 1.57 10.24
C VAL A 24 -8.02 0.82 11.22
N VAL A 25 -7.50 0.43 12.40
CA VAL A 25 -8.30 -0.28 13.42
C VAL A 25 -9.50 0.56 13.88
N LEU A 26 -9.28 1.84 14.17
CA LEU A 26 -10.36 2.72 14.62
C LEU A 26 -11.40 2.95 13.52
N GLN A 27 -10.98 3.12 12.27
CA GLN A 27 -11.88 3.30 11.14
C GLN A 27 -12.72 2.05 10.88
N VAL A 28 -12.18 0.84 11.08
CA VAL A 28 -12.95 -0.41 11.00
C VAL A 28 -14.03 -0.49 12.09
N ILE A 29 -13.71 -0.07 13.32
CA ILE A 29 -14.67 -0.11 14.44
C ILE A 29 -15.81 0.90 14.24
N PHE A 30 -15.48 2.13 13.82
CA PHE A 30 -16.44 3.23 13.73
C PHE A 30 -17.09 3.39 12.35
N GLY A 31 -16.57 2.73 11.31
CA GLY A 31 -17.12 2.74 9.95
C GLY A 31 -17.07 4.10 9.22
N THR A 32 -16.47 5.12 9.83
CA THR A 32 -16.38 6.48 9.30
C THR A 32 -14.94 7.00 9.45
N PRO A 33 -14.49 7.96 8.61
CA PRO A 33 -13.16 8.56 8.76
C PRO A 33 -12.97 9.06 10.19
N VAL A 34 -11.89 8.61 10.83
CA VAL A 34 -11.76 8.82 12.27
C VAL A 34 -11.50 10.31 12.55
N ALA A 35 -12.33 10.90 13.40
CA ALA A 35 -12.43 12.36 13.59
C ALA A 35 -11.12 13.05 14.01
N PHE A 36 -10.16 12.32 14.59
CA PHE A 36 -8.87 12.86 15.02
C PHE A 36 -7.84 13.01 13.88
N ILE A 37 -8.00 12.27 12.78
CA ILE A 37 -7.13 12.35 11.58
C ILE A 37 -7.86 13.05 10.44
N GLY A 38 -9.19 12.94 10.36
CA GLY A 38 -10.00 13.61 9.34
C GLY A 38 -9.78 13.09 7.91
N VAL A 39 -9.07 11.96 7.77
CA VAL A 39 -8.72 11.35 6.48
C VAL A 39 -9.22 9.90 6.45
N ASP A 40 -9.73 9.49 5.29
CA ASP A 40 -10.08 8.09 5.00
C ASP A 40 -8.81 7.27 4.71
N VAL A 41 -8.26 6.61 5.73
CA VAL A 41 -7.00 5.86 5.63
C VAL A 41 -7.21 4.56 4.85
N ILE A 42 -8.34 3.88 5.08
CA ILE A 42 -8.66 2.63 4.38
C ILE A 42 -8.87 2.91 2.89
N GLY A 43 -9.68 3.91 2.54
CA GLY A 43 -9.96 4.29 1.15
C GLY A 43 -8.69 4.68 0.39
N ASN A 44 -7.81 5.45 1.02
CA ASN A 44 -6.50 5.78 0.44
C ASN A 44 -5.62 4.55 0.22
N LEU A 45 -5.56 3.63 1.19
CA LEU A 45 -4.76 2.41 1.08
C LEU A 45 -5.30 1.49 -0.02
N THR A 46 -6.63 1.29 -0.07
CA THR A 46 -7.28 0.49 -1.10
C THR A 46 -7.13 1.12 -2.48
N GLY A 47 -7.18 2.44 -2.60
CA GLY A 47 -6.97 3.15 -3.86
C GLY A 47 -5.55 2.94 -4.41
N ILE A 48 -4.53 2.99 -3.55
CA ILE A 48 -3.15 2.65 -3.94
C ILE A 48 -3.06 1.19 -4.39
N ILE A 49 -3.60 0.25 -3.61
CA ILE A 49 -3.59 -1.18 -3.95
C ILE A 49 -4.32 -1.42 -5.28
N GLN A 50 -5.44 -0.74 -5.53
CA GLN A 50 -6.16 -0.80 -6.79
C GLN A 50 -5.31 -0.28 -7.95
N ASN A 51 -4.68 0.88 -7.82
CA ASN A 51 -3.79 1.43 -8.85
C ASN A 51 -2.59 0.51 -9.14
N LEU A 52 -2.09 -0.20 -8.13
CA LEU A 52 -1.04 -1.21 -8.29
C LEU A 52 -1.60 -2.52 -8.93
N GLY A 53 -2.82 -2.89 -8.56
CA GLY A 53 -3.55 -4.06 -9.04
C GLY A 53 -4.16 -3.91 -10.44
N GLU A 54 -4.35 -2.70 -10.94
CA GLU A 54 -4.67 -2.42 -12.35
C GLU A 54 -3.58 -2.99 -13.28
N GLY A 55 -2.34 -3.07 -12.81
CA GLY A 55 -1.25 -3.81 -13.48
C GLY A 55 -1.34 -5.34 -13.37
N GLY A 56 -2.21 -5.89 -12.52
CA GLY A 56 -2.42 -7.34 -12.36
C GLY A 56 -2.95 -8.01 -13.63
N LEU A 57 -3.75 -7.27 -14.41
CA LEU A 57 -4.16 -7.69 -15.75
C LEU A 57 -2.95 -7.73 -16.70
N VAL A 58 -2.04 -6.75 -16.61
CA VAL A 58 -0.79 -6.70 -17.39
C VAL A 58 0.14 -7.85 -17.01
N GLY A 59 0.21 -8.22 -15.72
CA GLY A 59 0.97 -9.38 -15.25
C GLY A 59 0.42 -10.71 -15.77
N LEU A 60 -0.91 -10.89 -15.75
CA LEU A 60 -1.58 -12.05 -16.36
C LEU A 60 -1.39 -12.09 -17.89
N ILE A 61 -1.45 -10.94 -18.57
CA ILE A 61 -1.19 -10.83 -20.01
C ILE A 61 0.28 -11.19 -20.32
N ALA A 62 1.23 -10.69 -19.54
CA ALA A 62 2.66 -11.01 -19.71
C ALA A 62 2.93 -12.51 -19.50
N ALA A 63 2.33 -13.13 -18.49
CA ALA A 63 2.40 -14.58 -18.27
C ALA A 63 1.81 -15.38 -19.45
N ALA A 64 0.67 -14.95 -19.99
CA ALA A 64 0.03 -15.56 -21.16
C ALA A 64 0.90 -15.45 -22.44
N VAL A 65 1.54 -14.31 -22.68
CA VAL A 65 2.45 -14.09 -23.81
C VAL A 65 3.69 -14.98 -23.69
N LEU A 66 4.32 -15.02 -22.50
CA LEU A 66 5.47 -15.89 -22.24
C LEU A 66 5.10 -17.37 -22.43
N TYR A 67 3.94 -17.79 -21.92
CA TYR A 67 3.43 -19.15 -22.12
C TYR A 67 3.20 -19.47 -23.60
N TYR A 68 2.60 -18.56 -24.38
CA TYR A 68 2.38 -18.76 -25.82
C TYR A 68 3.69 -18.93 -26.60
N ILE A 69 4.72 -18.13 -26.29
CA ILE A 69 6.04 -18.24 -26.91
C ILE A 69 6.68 -19.59 -26.56
N LEU A 70 6.58 -20.01 -25.30
CA LEU A 70 7.19 -21.26 -24.83
C LEU A 70 6.46 -22.51 -25.34
N ALA A 71 5.13 -22.44 -25.44
CA ALA A 71 4.27 -23.52 -25.91
C ALA A 71 4.30 -23.69 -27.44
N LYS A 72 4.86 -22.73 -28.19
CA LYS A 72 5.05 -22.84 -29.65
C LYS A 72 6.30 -23.64 -30.04
N LYS A 73 6.82 -24.45 -29.12
CA LYS A 73 7.93 -25.37 -29.36
C LYS A 73 7.42 -26.81 -29.45
#